data_AF-A0A8H6GI89-F1
#
_entry.id   AF-A0A8H6GI89-F1
#
_cell.length_a   1.000
_cell.length_b   1.000
_cell.length_c   1.000
_cell.angle_alpha   90.00
_cell.angle_beta   90.00
_cell.angle_gamma   90.00
#
_symmetry.space_group_name_H-M   'P 1'
#
loop_
_entity.id
_entity.type
_entity.pdbx_description
1 polymer ?
#
loop_
_entity_poly.entity_id
_entity_poly.type
_entity_poly.pdbx_seq_one_letter_code
_entity_poly.pdbx_strand_id
1 'polypeptide(L)'
;MLRTFPNIRVGLMVGIGGGAQSPVDDIRLGDVVVSVPSGAKGGVLHHNRGKTVQKQEFQFTGSLYQPPQFLLTAVGALEADYEGQGHGPNERIEEALSKLPRLRKQYARPLAVKGRLYESGHIHREYPTSAACKDNCGEENLITREARDDDDDDPMIHYGLIASSDRLMKDATIRDKLAREEGVLCFEMEASGLMNHFLCLIIRGICDYADSHQSKEWQGPLRSV
;
A
#
# COMPACT_ATOMS: atom_id res chain seq x y z
N MET A 1 16.02 21.11 -1.49
CA MET A 1 16.73 19.83 -1.70
C MET A 1 17.58 19.86 -2.97
N LEU A 2 17.00 19.84 -4.17
CA LEU A 2 17.76 19.78 -5.44
C LEU A 2 18.74 20.95 -5.68
N ARG A 3 18.43 22.16 -5.17
CA ARG A 3 19.36 23.31 -5.23
C ARG A 3 20.58 23.17 -4.32
N THR A 4 20.46 22.40 -3.23
CA THR A 4 21.51 22.25 -2.21
C THR A 4 22.33 20.99 -2.45
N PHE A 5 21.71 19.95 -3.02
CA PHE A 5 22.32 18.65 -3.28
C PHE A 5 22.24 18.33 -4.79
N PRO A 6 23.12 18.92 -5.61
CA PRO A 6 23.05 18.83 -7.07
C PRO A 6 23.31 17.41 -7.61
N ASN A 7 23.91 16.53 -6.80
CA ASN A 7 24.21 15.15 -7.17
C ASN A 7 23.06 14.17 -6.88
N ILE A 8 21.97 14.61 -6.23
CA ILE A 8 20.79 13.76 -6.04
C ILE A 8 20.02 13.70 -7.36
N ARG A 9 19.93 12.51 -7.96
CA ARG A 9 19.28 12.29 -9.26
C ARG A 9 17.90 11.64 -9.16
N VAL A 10 17.64 10.91 -8.07
CA VAL A 10 16.38 10.22 -7.79
C VAL A 10 16.06 10.20 -6.31
N GLY A 11 14.77 10.07 -6.02
CA GLY A 11 14.26 9.64 -4.74
C GLY A 11 13.60 8.28 -4.80
N LEU A 12 13.67 7.56 -3.68
CA LEU A 12 12.70 6.52 -3.36
C LEU A 12 11.90 7.04 -2.17
N MET A 13 10.57 7.05 -2.29
CA MET A 13 9.68 7.30 -1.16
C MET A 13 9.18 5.96 -0.66
N VAL A 14 9.83 5.46 0.39
CA VAL A 14 9.47 4.21 1.05
C VAL A 14 8.66 4.53 2.29
N GLY A 15 7.55 3.85 2.48
CA GLY A 15 6.70 4.04 3.65
C GLY A 15 5.61 2.98 3.75
N ILE A 16 4.59 3.27 4.52
CA ILE A 16 3.43 2.39 4.69
C ILE A 16 2.20 2.95 3.98
N GLY A 17 1.27 2.08 3.65
CA GLY A 17 -0.03 2.43 3.07
C GLY A 17 -1.11 1.42 3.44
N GLY A 18 -2.36 1.79 3.20
CA GLY A 18 -3.52 0.92 3.35
C GLY A 18 -3.83 0.20 2.05
N GLY A 19 -3.94 -1.12 2.07
CA GLY A 19 -4.18 -1.96 0.90
C GLY A 19 -5.63 -1.91 0.43
N ALA A 20 -5.82 -2.09 -0.87
CA ALA A 20 -7.12 -2.12 -1.50
C ALA A 20 -7.29 -3.42 -2.27
N GLN A 21 -8.06 -4.35 -1.69
CA GLN A 21 -8.41 -5.60 -2.34
C GLN A 21 -9.32 -5.35 -3.55
N SER A 22 -9.08 -6.05 -4.64
CA SER A 22 -10.01 -6.15 -5.77
C SER A 22 -10.23 -7.65 -6.12
N PRO A 23 -11.23 -8.00 -6.96
CA PRO A 23 -11.33 -9.37 -7.49
C PRO A 23 -10.12 -9.80 -8.35
N VAL A 24 -9.30 -8.85 -8.79
CA VAL A 24 -8.13 -9.07 -9.65
C VAL A 24 -6.83 -9.05 -8.82
N ASP A 25 -6.79 -8.22 -7.77
CA ASP A 25 -5.59 -7.96 -6.98
C ASP A 25 -5.82 -8.37 -5.52
N ASP A 26 -5.16 -9.46 -5.10
CA ASP A 26 -5.20 -9.94 -3.71
C ASP A 26 -4.14 -9.29 -2.83
N ILE A 27 -4.43 -8.05 -2.44
CA ILE A 27 -3.58 -7.25 -1.56
C ILE A 27 -3.69 -7.73 -0.11
N ARG A 28 -2.57 -8.12 0.49
CA ARG A 28 -2.47 -8.62 1.88
C ARG A 28 -1.59 -7.73 2.76
N LEU A 29 -1.81 -7.80 4.07
CA LEU A 29 -0.93 -7.12 5.02
C LEU A 29 0.48 -7.73 4.94
N GLY A 30 1.49 -6.86 4.88
CA GLY A 30 2.87 -7.26 4.63
C GLY A 30 3.29 -7.14 3.17
N ASP A 31 2.36 -7.16 2.21
CA ASP A 31 2.66 -6.95 0.80
C ASP A 31 3.27 -5.58 0.55
N VAL A 32 3.93 -5.44 -0.60
CA VAL A 32 4.55 -4.20 -1.06
C VAL A 32 3.88 -3.75 -2.35
N VAL A 33 3.56 -2.47 -2.48
CA VAL A 33 3.09 -1.87 -3.73
C VAL A 33 4.13 -0.89 -4.25
N VAL A 34 4.53 -1.05 -5.50
CA VAL A 34 5.44 -0.15 -6.23
C VAL A 34 4.65 0.66 -7.24
N SER A 35 4.78 2.00 -7.19
CA SER A 35 4.04 2.88 -8.10
C SER A 35 4.58 2.77 -9.53
N VAL A 36 3.85 2.14 -10.43
CA VAL A 36 4.17 2.10 -11.87
C VAL A 36 3.03 2.69 -12.71
N PRO A 37 3.33 3.40 -13.81
CA PRO A 37 2.30 3.91 -14.70
C PRO A 37 1.41 2.81 -15.25
N SER A 38 0.10 3.08 -15.32
CA SER A 38 -0.89 2.19 -15.93
C SER A 38 -1.89 3.00 -16.74
N GLY A 39 -2.02 2.66 -18.03
CA GLY A 39 -2.81 3.43 -18.99
C GLY A 39 -2.42 4.92 -19.02
N ALA A 40 -3.39 5.80 -18.77
CA ALA A 40 -3.18 7.26 -18.75
C ALA A 40 -2.66 7.81 -17.41
N LYS A 41 -2.41 6.96 -16.41
CA LYS A 41 -2.06 7.37 -15.04
C LYS A 41 -0.56 7.17 -14.78
N GLY A 42 0.09 8.18 -14.21
CA GLY A 42 1.54 8.17 -13.95
C GLY A 42 2.00 7.29 -12.78
N GLY A 43 1.18 6.35 -12.31
CA GLY A 43 1.47 5.46 -11.17
C GLY A 43 1.04 5.99 -9.80
N VAL A 44 0.66 7.26 -9.71
CA VAL A 44 -0.01 7.83 -8.53
C VAL A 44 -1.25 8.62 -8.93
N LEU A 45 -2.37 8.35 -8.26
CA LEU A 45 -3.64 9.04 -8.41
C LEU A 45 -3.88 9.98 -7.22
N HIS A 46 -4.05 11.27 -7.49
CA HIS A 46 -4.43 12.24 -6.45
C HIS A 46 -5.96 12.19 -6.20
N HIS A 47 -6.41 11.28 -5.34
CA HIS A 47 -7.80 10.84 -5.31
C HIS A 47 -8.80 11.83 -4.70
N ASN A 48 -8.35 12.91 -4.06
CA ASN A 48 -9.21 13.99 -3.56
C ASN A 48 -9.14 15.27 -4.42
N ARG A 49 -8.36 15.27 -5.50
CA ARG A 49 -8.20 16.44 -6.39
C ARG A 49 -8.98 16.24 -7.68
N GLY A 50 -10.07 16.97 -7.80
CA GLY A 50 -10.97 16.83 -8.94
C GLY A 50 -12.06 17.88 -8.96
N LYS A 51 -13.01 17.69 -9.86
CA LYS A 51 -14.20 18.54 -10.01
C LYS A 51 -15.43 17.73 -9.67
N THR A 52 -16.30 18.33 -8.88
CA THR A 52 -17.66 17.85 -8.69
C THR A 52 -18.58 18.62 -9.63
N VAL A 53 -19.33 17.92 -10.47
CA VAL A 53 -20.32 18.51 -11.37
C VAL A 53 -21.70 17.99 -10.99
N GLN A 54 -22.70 18.87 -11.03
CA GLN A 54 -24.06 18.52 -10.62
C GLN A 54 -24.57 17.28 -11.39
N LYS A 55 -25.02 16.26 -10.65
CA LYS A 55 -25.52 14.97 -11.18
C LYS A 55 -24.48 14.17 -12.00
N GLN A 56 -23.20 14.43 -11.81
CA GLN A 56 -22.12 13.64 -12.42
C GLN A 56 -21.22 13.07 -11.33
N GLU A 57 -20.49 12.02 -11.68
CA GLU A 57 -19.46 11.48 -10.82
C GLU A 57 -18.30 12.46 -10.65
N PHE A 58 -17.53 12.25 -9.58
CA PHE A 58 -16.33 13.03 -9.34
C PHE A 58 -15.33 12.81 -10.46
N GLN A 59 -14.85 13.90 -11.06
CA GLN A 59 -13.87 13.84 -12.14
C GLN A 59 -12.51 14.17 -11.58
N PHE A 60 -11.59 13.21 -11.58
CA PHE A 60 -10.19 13.47 -11.24
C PHE A 60 -9.60 14.52 -12.20
N THR A 61 -8.84 15.46 -11.67
CA THR A 61 -8.22 16.51 -12.50
C THR A 61 -6.73 16.63 -12.26
N GLY A 62 -5.99 16.75 -13.36
CA GLY A 62 -4.54 16.79 -13.35
C GLY A 62 -3.93 15.41 -13.22
N SER A 63 -2.63 15.34 -13.45
CA SER A 63 -1.81 14.16 -13.25
C SER A 63 -0.60 14.54 -12.42
N LEU A 64 -0.11 13.59 -11.63
CA LEU A 64 1.20 13.71 -10.99
C LEU A 64 2.27 13.26 -11.98
N TYR A 65 3.50 13.75 -11.78
CA TYR A 65 4.63 13.23 -12.53
C TYR A 65 4.80 11.74 -12.27
N GLN A 66 5.10 11.02 -13.36
CA GLN A 66 5.44 9.61 -13.31
C GLN A 66 6.90 9.41 -12.89
N PRO A 67 7.25 8.23 -12.33
CA PRO A 67 8.65 7.88 -12.09
C PRO A 67 9.48 8.00 -13.39
N PRO A 68 10.74 8.45 -13.31
CA PRO A 68 11.63 8.50 -14.47
C PRO A 68 11.79 7.17 -15.18
N GLN A 69 11.96 7.20 -16.50
CA GLN A 69 12.05 5.99 -17.33
C GLN A 69 13.13 5.01 -16.86
N PHE A 70 14.29 5.47 -16.42
CA PHE A 70 15.34 4.56 -15.95
C PHE A 70 14.99 3.85 -14.63
N LEU A 71 14.17 4.46 -13.76
CA LEU A 71 13.63 3.77 -12.59
C LEU A 71 12.61 2.72 -13.05
N LEU A 72 11.75 3.05 -14.02
CA LEU A 72 10.79 2.09 -14.57
C LEU A 72 11.49 0.91 -15.25
N THR A 73 12.59 1.15 -15.97
CA THR A 73 13.41 0.08 -16.55
C THR A 73 14.04 -0.79 -15.47
N ALA A 74 14.54 -0.20 -14.38
CA ALA A 74 15.08 -0.96 -13.26
C ALA A 74 13.98 -1.78 -12.55
N VAL A 75 12.78 -1.22 -12.39
CA VAL A 75 11.62 -1.93 -11.84
C VAL A 75 11.23 -3.12 -12.72
N GLY A 76 11.11 -2.93 -14.04
CA GLY A 76 10.76 -4.02 -14.95
C GLY A 76 11.82 -5.13 -15.01
N ALA A 77 13.10 -4.80 -14.84
CA ALA A 77 14.14 -5.82 -14.71
C ALA A 77 14.00 -6.62 -13.41
N LEU A 78 13.73 -5.94 -12.28
CA LEU A 78 13.50 -6.62 -11.00
C LEU A 78 12.23 -7.46 -11.00
N GLU A 79 11.15 -6.97 -11.59
CA GLU A 79 9.89 -7.70 -11.76
C GLU A 79 10.10 -8.99 -12.54
N ALA A 80 10.81 -8.94 -13.68
CA ALA A 80 11.13 -10.12 -14.48
C ALA A 80 12.04 -11.12 -13.73
N ASP A 81 13.00 -10.64 -12.94
CA ASP A 81 13.85 -11.50 -12.11
C ASP A 81 13.02 -12.19 -11.03
N TYR A 82 12.10 -11.48 -10.38
CA TYR A 82 11.24 -12.00 -9.31
C TYR A 82 10.19 -12.98 -9.84
N GLU A 83 9.64 -12.77 -11.04
CA GLU A 83 8.72 -13.73 -11.66
C GLU A 83 9.37 -15.11 -11.88
N GLY A 84 10.69 -15.15 -12.16
CA GLY A 84 11.41 -16.40 -12.39
C GLY A 84 12.05 -17.03 -11.14
N GLN A 85 12.43 -16.22 -10.15
CA GLN A 85 13.25 -16.67 -9.01
C GLN A 85 12.56 -16.50 -7.65
N GLY A 86 11.38 -15.88 -7.62
CA GLY A 86 10.80 -15.30 -6.42
C GLY A 86 11.62 -14.13 -5.90
N HIS A 87 11.20 -13.58 -4.76
CA HIS A 87 11.92 -12.49 -4.11
C HIS A 87 12.23 -12.79 -2.64
N GLY A 88 13.32 -12.21 -2.12
CA GLY A 88 13.79 -12.47 -0.76
C GLY A 88 13.55 -11.43 0.36
N PRO A 89 12.51 -10.57 0.37
CA PRO A 89 12.34 -9.57 1.43
C PRO A 89 12.25 -10.20 2.83
N ASN A 90 11.50 -11.29 3.01
CA ASN A 90 11.29 -11.90 4.31
C ASN A 90 12.57 -12.50 4.88
N GLU A 91 13.35 -13.21 4.06
CA GLU A 91 14.64 -13.78 4.45
C GLU A 91 15.61 -12.68 4.87
N ARG A 92 15.66 -11.58 4.12
CA ARG A 92 16.51 -10.43 4.43
C ARG A 92 16.09 -9.74 5.73
N ILE A 93 14.78 -9.59 5.96
CA ILE A 93 14.25 -9.03 7.20
C ILE A 93 14.60 -9.94 8.38
N GLU A 94 14.35 -11.24 8.29
CA GLU A 94 14.69 -12.18 9.37
C GLU A 94 16.20 -12.25 9.61
N GLU A 95 17.02 -12.22 8.56
CA GLU A 95 18.47 -12.14 8.69
C GLU A 95 18.89 -10.87 9.43
N ALA A 96 18.33 -9.71 9.08
CA ALA A 96 18.61 -8.44 9.76
C ALA A 96 18.16 -8.47 11.24
N LEU A 97 16.96 -9.00 11.52
CA LEU A 97 16.43 -9.12 12.87
C LEU A 97 17.20 -10.14 13.73
N SER A 98 17.78 -11.18 13.12
CA SER A 98 18.66 -12.13 13.81
C SER A 98 19.91 -11.45 14.36
N LYS A 99 20.42 -10.43 13.65
CA LYS A 99 21.58 -9.62 14.06
C LYS A 99 21.19 -8.52 15.06
N LEU A 100 19.91 -8.17 15.14
CA LEU A 100 19.38 -7.07 15.96
C LEU A 100 18.25 -7.55 16.91
N PRO A 101 18.55 -8.42 17.89
CA PRO A 101 17.53 -9.07 18.71
C PRO A 101 16.65 -8.11 19.52
N ARG A 102 17.16 -6.92 19.87
CA ARG A 102 16.38 -5.87 20.55
C ARG A 102 15.24 -5.33 19.68
N LEU A 103 15.41 -5.32 18.36
CA LEU A 103 14.42 -4.83 17.40
C LEU A 103 13.35 -5.88 17.10
N ARG A 104 13.64 -7.17 17.29
CA ARG A 104 12.72 -8.26 16.96
C ARG A 104 11.35 -8.12 17.62
N LYS A 105 11.27 -7.64 18.86
CA LYS A 105 10.00 -7.42 19.55
C LYS A 105 9.09 -6.41 18.84
N GLN A 106 9.65 -5.42 18.17
CA GLN A 106 8.90 -4.32 17.55
C GLN A 106 8.74 -4.47 16.03
N TYR A 107 9.68 -5.15 15.38
CA TYR A 107 9.81 -5.18 13.93
C TYR A 107 9.68 -6.58 13.33
N ALA A 108 9.59 -7.64 14.14
CA ALA A 108 9.27 -8.97 13.61
C ALA A 108 7.86 -8.99 13.03
N ARG A 109 7.71 -9.74 11.93
CA ARG A 109 6.42 -9.96 11.30
C ARG A 109 5.44 -10.57 12.31
N PRO A 110 4.20 -10.04 12.45
CA PRO A 110 3.24 -10.59 13.39
C PRO A 110 2.84 -12.02 13.00
N LEU A 111 3.12 -13.00 13.85
CA LEU A 111 2.84 -14.42 13.60
C LEU A 111 1.34 -14.79 13.66
N ALA A 112 0.50 -13.96 14.28
CA ALA A 112 -0.83 -14.36 14.77
C ALA A 112 -2.02 -13.71 14.07
N VAL A 113 -1.82 -12.70 13.22
CA VAL A 113 -2.92 -11.99 12.55
C VAL A 113 -2.75 -12.15 11.04
N LYS A 114 -3.28 -13.26 10.51
CA LYS A 114 -3.65 -13.33 9.08
C LYS A 114 -4.43 -12.06 8.78
N GLY A 115 -3.96 -11.24 7.85
CA GLY A 115 -4.51 -9.90 7.58
C GLY A 115 -6.04 -9.94 7.55
N ARG A 116 -6.66 -9.47 8.63
CA ARG A 116 -8.12 -9.53 8.81
C ARG A 116 -8.72 -8.46 7.92
N LEU A 117 -9.37 -8.89 6.86
CA LEU A 117 -10.12 -8.02 5.97
C LEU A 117 -11.59 -8.20 6.29
N TYR A 118 -12.28 -7.11 6.62
CA TYR A 118 -13.71 -7.09 6.87
C TYR A 118 -14.46 -6.68 5.61
N GLU A 119 -15.72 -7.12 5.49
CA GLU A 119 -16.63 -6.64 4.46
C GLU A 119 -16.76 -5.11 4.51
N SER A 120 -16.82 -4.46 3.35
CA SER A 120 -16.84 -2.99 3.28
C SER A 120 -18.07 -2.34 3.89
N GLY A 121 -19.19 -3.07 4.00
CA GLY A 121 -20.39 -2.63 4.71
C GLY A 121 -20.30 -2.72 6.23
N HIS A 122 -19.32 -3.45 6.76
CA HIS A 122 -19.11 -3.54 8.20
C HIS A 122 -18.30 -2.33 8.67
N ILE A 123 -18.85 -1.55 9.60
CA ILE A 123 -18.19 -0.34 10.12
C ILE A 123 -17.71 -0.64 11.53
N HIS A 124 -16.42 -0.43 11.78
CA HIS A 124 -15.84 -0.52 13.11
C HIS A 124 -16.48 0.53 14.02
N ARG A 125 -17.07 0.09 15.13
CA ARG A 125 -17.57 0.98 16.17
C ARG A 125 -16.41 1.41 17.07
N GLU A 126 -16.06 2.69 17.03
CA GLU A 126 -14.98 3.27 17.85
C GLU A 126 -15.25 3.24 19.37
N TYR A 127 -16.43 2.76 19.81
CA TYR A 127 -16.83 2.74 21.22
C TYR A 127 -17.34 1.36 21.69
N PRO A 128 -16.84 0.85 22.84
CA PRO A 128 -15.79 1.42 23.68
C PRO A 128 -14.40 1.29 23.04
N THR A 129 -13.60 2.36 23.14
CA THR A 129 -12.33 2.62 22.42
C THR A 129 -11.16 1.73 22.84
N SER A 130 -11.41 0.72 23.68
CA SER A 130 -10.39 -0.10 24.35
C SER A 130 -10.34 -1.55 23.90
N ALA A 131 -11.28 -1.99 23.05
CA ALA A 131 -11.30 -3.36 22.54
C ALA A 131 -10.51 -3.45 21.24
N ALA A 132 -9.75 -4.53 21.05
CA ALA A 132 -9.11 -4.79 19.76
C ALA A 132 -10.22 -4.93 18.70
N CYS A 133 -9.92 -4.59 17.44
CA CYS A 133 -10.91 -4.68 16.36
C CYS A 133 -11.63 -6.03 16.32
N LYS A 134 -10.88 -7.12 16.56
CA LYS A 134 -11.39 -8.48 16.71
C LYS A 134 -12.51 -8.61 17.74
N ASP A 135 -12.39 -7.94 18.88
CA ASP A 135 -13.33 -8.06 20.00
C ASP A 135 -14.67 -7.37 19.71
N ASN A 136 -14.65 -6.31 18.88
CA ASN A 136 -15.82 -5.49 18.57
C ASN A 136 -16.53 -5.88 17.26
N CYS A 137 -15.81 -6.45 16.30
CA CYS A 137 -16.31 -6.68 14.94
C CYS A 137 -16.63 -8.15 14.62
N GLY A 138 -16.31 -9.05 15.55
CA GLY A 138 -16.55 -10.48 15.37
C GLY A 138 -15.73 -11.11 14.25
N GLU A 139 -16.08 -12.34 13.89
CA GLU A 139 -15.46 -13.09 12.79
C GLU A 139 -16.43 -13.31 11.62
N GLU A 140 -17.72 -13.07 11.83
CA GLU A 140 -18.79 -13.30 10.87
C GLU A 140 -18.77 -12.35 9.66
N ASN A 141 -18.17 -11.17 9.81
CA ASN A 141 -18.01 -10.18 8.74
C ASN A 141 -16.61 -10.21 8.11
N LEU A 142 -15.81 -11.23 8.41
CA LEU A 142 -14.49 -11.40 7.80
C LEU A 142 -14.62 -11.97 6.39
N ILE A 143 -13.94 -11.33 5.45
CA ILE A 143 -13.78 -11.87 4.11
C ILE A 143 -12.86 -13.09 4.19
N THR A 144 -13.43 -14.25 3.88
CA THR A 144 -12.66 -15.49 3.74
C THR A 144 -11.87 -15.43 2.44
N ARG A 145 -10.56 -15.68 2.53
CA ARG A 145 -9.64 -15.72 1.39
C ARG A 145 -8.92 -17.05 1.36
N GLU A 146 -8.72 -17.57 0.17
CA GLU A 146 -7.95 -18.79 -0.04
C GLU A 146 -6.49 -18.57 0.40
N ALA A 147 -5.81 -19.64 0.77
CA ALA A 147 -4.37 -19.56 0.96
C ALA A 147 -3.73 -19.18 -0.38
N ARG A 148 -2.61 -18.43 -0.32
CA ARG A 148 -1.75 -18.30 -1.49
C ARG A 148 -1.15 -19.67 -1.80
N ASP A 149 -0.86 -19.93 -3.08
CA ASP A 149 -0.23 -21.18 -3.50
C ASP A 149 1.20 -21.27 -2.99
N ASP A 150 1.78 -22.48 -2.94
CA ASP A 150 3.15 -22.67 -2.45
C ASP A 150 4.21 -21.99 -3.37
N ASP A 151 3.83 -21.72 -4.62
CA ASP A 151 4.65 -21.01 -5.61
C ASP A 151 4.50 -19.47 -5.51
N ASP A 152 3.53 -18.99 -4.73
CA ASP A 152 3.37 -17.56 -4.49
C ASP A 152 4.37 -17.06 -3.45
N ASP A 153 4.98 -15.93 -3.78
CA ASP A 153 5.78 -15.15 -2.87
C ASP A 153 4.95 -14.64 -1.67
N ASP A 154 5.52 -14.70 -0.46
CA ASP A 154 4.92 -14.10 0.74
C ASP A 154 5.99 -13.31 1.51
N PRO A 155 5.89 -11.97 1.62
CA PRO A 155 4.84 -11.09 1.09
C PRO A 155 4.95 -10.84 -0.41
N MET A 156 3.86 -10.60 -1.14
CA MET A 156 3.95 -10.29 -2.58
C MET A 156 4.35 -8.84 -2.85
N ILE A 157 5.02 -8.61 -3.99
CA ILE A 157 5.23 -7.26 -4.56
C ILE A 157 4.23 -7.05 -5.71
N HIS A 158 3.44 -5.98 -5.61
CA HIS A 158 2.46 -5.57 -6.60
C HIS A 158 2.92 -4.29 -7.31
N TYR A 159 2.68 -4.21 -8.62
CA TYR A 159 3.06 -3.08 -9.45
C TYR A 159 1.82 -2.39 -9.99
N GLY A 160 1.54 -1.17 -9.52
CA GLY A 160 0.38 -0.45 -10.06
C GLY A 160 0.12 0.91 -9.44
N LEU A 161 -1.16 1.28 -9.41
CA LEU A 161 -1.59 2.62 -9.05
C LEU A 161 -1.69 2.78 -7.54
N ILE A 162 -1.03 3.80 -7.02
CA ILE A 162 -1.14 4.23 -5.61
C ILE A 162 -2.03 5.48 -5.52
N ALA A 163 -3.06 5.44 -4.68
CA ALA A 163 -3.89 6.60 -4.41
C ALA A 163 -3.26 7.45 -3.28
N SER A 164 -3.03 8.73 -3.57
CA SER A 164 -2.42 9.69 -2.65
C SER A 164 -3.40 10.80 -2.31
N SER A 165 -3.47 11.20 -1.03
CA SER A 165 -4.12 12.45 -0.62
C SER A 165 -3.59 12.98 0.72
N ASP A 166 -3.92 14.21 1.08
CA ASP A 166 -3.64 14.75 2.42
C ASP A 166 -4.60 14.23 3.51
N ARG A 167 -5.52 13.32 3.17
CA ARG A 167 -6.51 12.76 4.09
C ARG A 167 -6.36 11.26 4.23
N LEU A 168 -6.46 10.78 5.47
CA LEU A 168 -6.43 9.35 5.74
C LEU A 168 -7.71 8.68 5.18
N MET A 169 -7.53 7.63 4.37
CA MET A 169 -8.62 6.80 3.90
C MET A 169 -9.08 5.84 5.01
N LYS A 170 -10.37 5.94 5.38
CA LYS A 170 -11.04 5.07 6.35
C LYS A 170 -12.40 4.56 5.86
N ASP A 171 -12.72 4.81 4.59
CA ASP A 171 -14.00 4.46 4.00
C ASP A 171 -13.80 3.29 3.03
N ALA A 172 -14.18 2.10 3.47
CA ALA A 172 -14.06 0.87 2.69
C ALA A 172 -14.89 0.92 1.40
N THR A 173 -16.00 1.66 1.37
CA THR A 173 -16.85 1.78 0.18
C THR A 173 -16.16 2.63 -0.88
N ILE A 174 -15.58 3.77 -0.48
CA ILE A 174 -14.79 4.61 -1.39
C ILE A 174 -13.52 3.88 -1.84
N ARG A 175 -12.84 3.18 -0.92
CA ARG A 175 -11.68 2.32 -1.23
C ARG A 175 -12.02 1.32 -2.33
N ASP A 176 -13.07 0.52 -2.13
CA ASP A 176 -13.48 -0.53 -3.08
C ASP A 176 -13.91 0.07 -4.43
N LYS A 177 -14.56 1.24 -4.42
CA LYS A 177 -14.92 1.98 -5.63
C LYS A 177 -13.66 2.35 -6.43
N LEU A 178 -12.67 2.97 -5.78
CA LEU A 178 -11.43 3.39 -6.43
C LEU A 178 -10.57 2.20 -6.88
N ALA A 179 -10.54 1.11 -6.12
CA ALA A 179 -9.88 -0.12 -6.53
C ALA A 179 -10.49 -0.66 -7.82
N ARG A 180 -11.82 -0.72 -7.89
CA ARG A 180 -12.56 -1.27 -9.04
C ARG A 180 -12.53 -0.38 -10.28
N GLU A 181 -12.76 0.91 -10.13
CA GLU A 181 -12.91 1.85 -11.25
C GLU A 181 -11.57 2.38 -11.73
N GLU A 182 -10.64 2.60 -10.79
CA GLU A 182 -9.37 3.24 -11.10
C GLU A 182 -8.17 2.28 -11.05
N GLY A 183 -8.34 1.04 -10.57
CA GLY A 183 -7.25 0.08 -10.42
C GLY A 183 -6.28 0.45 -9.29
N VAL A 184 -6.77 1.15 -8.25
CA VAL A 184 -5.95 1.52 -7.08
C VAL A 184 -5.63 0.29 -6.24
N LEU A 185 -4.35 0.09 -5.94
CA LEU A 185 -3.87 -1.04 -5.14
C LEU A 185 -3.63 -0.67 -3.67
N CYS A 186 -3.26 0.59 -3.38
CA CYS A 186 -3.11 1.07 -2.02
C CYS A 186 -3.29 2.58 -1.88
N PHE A 187 -3.46 3.01 -0.63
CA PHE A 187 -3.67 4.39 -0.21
C PHE A 187 -2.53 4.87 0.69
N GLU A 188 -1.98 6.03 0.38
CA GLU A 188 -0.95 6.71 1.18
C GLU A 188 -1.22 8.23 1.24
N MET A 189 -0.39 8.98 1.99
CA MET A 189 -0.68 10.37 2.30
C MET A 189 0.38 11.41 1.89
N GLU A 190 1.46 11.01 1.23
CA GLU A 190 2.63 11.89 1.06
C GLU A 190 2.99 12.17 -0.40
N ALA A 191 2.77 11.23 -1.32
CA ALA A 191 3.29 11.32 -2.70
C ALA A 191 2.76 12.54 -3.47
N SER A 192 1.49 12.90 -3.28
CA SER A 192 0.83 14.02 -3.98
C SER A 192 1.47 15.39 -3.69
N GLY A 193 2.12 15.55 -2.53
CA GLY A 193 2.87 16.76 -2.18
C GLY A 193 4.29 16.78 -2.75
N LEU A 194 4.89 15.62 -3.01
CA LEU A 194 6.30 15.50 -3.40
C LEU A 194 6.51 15.30 -4.91
N MET A 195 5.72 14.45 -5.57
CA MET A 195 6.01 13.96 -6.93
C MET A 195 6.14 15.06 -7.99
N ASN A 196 5.44 16.18 -7.83
CA ASN A 196 5.53 17.30 -8.78
C ASN A 196 6.84 18.12 -8.66
N HIS A 197 7.63 17.89 -7.61
CA HIS A 197 8.84 18.67 -7.32
C HIS A 197 10.10 17.80 -7.26
N PHE A 198 9.94 16.50 -7.15
CA PHE A 198 11.04 15.56 -6.99
C PHE A 198 10.73 14.24 -7.70
N LEU A 199 11.62 13.88 -8.63
CA LEU A 199 11.53 12.64 -9.37
C LEU A 199 11.75 11.46 -8.41
N CYS A 200 10.69 10.72 -8.13
CA CYS A 200 10.76 9.60 -7.21
C CYS A 200 9.88 8.42 -7.63
N LEU A 201 10.26 7.24 -7.16
CA LEU A 201 9.44 6.04 -7.15
C LEU A 201 8.82 5.89 -5.76
N ILE A 202 7.53 5.57 -5.69
CA ILE A 202 6.83 5.34 -4.43
C ILE A 202 6.75 3.84 -4.17
N ILE A 203 7.09 3.43 -2.95
CA ILE A 203 7.06 2.03 -2.51
C ILE A 203 6.35 1.99 -1.16
N ARG A 204 5.28 1.20 -1.04
CA ARG A 204 4.45 1.14 0.16
C ARG A 204 4.28 -0.28 0.67
N GLY A 205 4.71 -0.50 1.91
CA GLY A 205 4.33 -1.70 2.66
C GLY A 205 2.90 -1.60 3.17
N ILE A 206 2.10 -2.65 2.99
CA ILE A 206 0.68 -2.66 3.34
C ILE A 206 0.47 -2.95 4.82
N CYS A 207 0.07 -1.93 5.59
CA CYS A 207 -0.07 -2.01 7.05
C CYS A 207 -1.51 -2.10 7.56
N ASP A 208 -2.49 -1.74 6.74
CA ASP A 208 -3.92 -1.88 7.02
C ASP A 208 -4.69 -2.01 5.68
N TYR A 209 -6.03 -1.97 5.73
CA TYR A 209 -6.88 -2.08 4.54
C TYR A 209 -7.61 -0.78 4.21
N ALA A 210 -7.07 0.39 4.57
CA ALA A 210 -7.65 1.70 4.26
C ALA A 210 -9.15 1.82 4.64
N ASP A 211 -9.54 1.21 5.75
CA ASP A 211 -10.92 1.19 6.23
C ASP A 211 -11.01 1.64 7.70
N SER A 212 -12.15 1.40 8.33
CA SER A 212 -12.37 1.74 9.73
C SER A 212 -11.70 0.77 10.72
N HIS A 213 -11.17 -0.36 10.26
CA HIS A 213 -10.63 -1.47 11.09
C HIS A 213 -9.11 -1.41 11.28
N GLN A 214 -8.49 -0.24 11.10
CA GLN A 214 -7.03 -0.09 11.13
C GLN A 214 -6.41 -0.60 12.45
N SER A 215 -5.46 -1.52 12.33
CA SER A 215 -4.60 -1.99 13.44
C SER A 215 -3.22 -1.36 13.33
N LYS A 216 -2.58 -1.08 14.48
CA LYS A 216 -1.20 -0.55 14.52
C LYS A 216 -0.11 -1.63 14.48
N GLU A 217 -0.48 -2.90 14.54
CA GLU A 217 0.46 -4.02 14.69
C GLU A 217 1.46 -4.15 13.52
N TRP A 218 1.02 -3.83 12.31
CA TRP A 218 1.85 -3.92 11.10
C TRP A 218 2.68 -2.66 10.85
N GLN A 219 2.43 -1.57 11.56
CA GLN A 219 3.16 -0.31 11.35
C GLN A 219 4.61 -0.38 11.80
N GLY A 220 4.93 -1.15 12.86
CA GLY A 220 6.31 -1.34 13.31
C GLY A 220 7.14 -2.07 12.24
N PRO A 221 6.82 -3.33 11.92
CA PRO A 221 7.53 -4.14 10.93
C PRO A 221 7.69 -3.49 9.56
N LEU A 222 6.68 -2.77 9.07
CA LEU A 222 6.74 -2.14 7.75
C LEU A 222 7.43 -0.78 7.72
N ARG A 223 7.76 -0.20 8.89
CA ARG A 223 8.62 0.99 8.99
C ARG A 223 10.11 0.66 9.05
N SER A 224 10.49 -0.62 9.14
CA SER A 224 11.90 -1.05 9.09
C SER A 224 12.43 -1.40 7.69
N VAL A 225 11.56 -1.34 6.68
CA VAL A 225 11.90 -1.61 5.27
C VAL A 225 12.45 -0.36 4.60
#